data_AF-A0A2N2D7J8-F1
#
_entry.id   AF-A0A2N2D7J8-F1
#
_cell.length_a   1.000
_cell.length_b   1.000
_cell.length_c   1.000
_cell.angle_alpha   90.00
_cell.angle_beta   90.00
_cell.angle_gamma   90.00
#
_symmetry.space_group_name_H-M   'P 1'
#
loop_
_entity.id
_entity.type
_entity.pdbx_description
1 polymer ?
#
loop_
_entity_poly.entity_id
_entity_poly.type
_entity_poly.pdbx_seq_one_letter_code
_entity_poly.pdbx_strand_id
1 'polypeptide(L)'
;MPIYDYKCENCGRFEKVQRITEEVLQDCPKCGGQVQRLISKNVGIVLKGGGFYSTDNKILKDRVRNLNKDRQTDNQALLDGDVKSYVEQSETTTQKAVEA
;
A
#
# COMPACT_ATOMS: atom_id res chain seq x y z
N MET A 1 8.47 23.17 11.61
CA MET A 1 8.10 24.00 10.45
C MET A 1 7.97 23.05 9.26
N PRO A 2 6.82 23.01 8.57
CA PRO A 2 6.60 22.10 7.45
C PRO A 2 7.63 22.28 6.33
N ILE A 3 7.96 21.19 5.65
CA ILE A 3 8.75 21.18 4.41
C ILE A 3 7.77 20.91 3.28
N TYR A 4 7.83 21.73 2.24
CA TYR A 4 7.03 21.55 1.04
C TYR A 4 7.91 21.31 -0.17
N ASP A 5 7.45 20.38 -1.01
CA ASP A 5 8.05 20.10 -2.30
C ASP A 5 7.53 21.10 -3.33
N TYR A 6 8.43 21.67 -4.11
CA TYR A 6 8.12 22.53 -5.24
C TYR A 6 8.73 21.96 -6.52
N LYS A 7 8.07 22.23 -7.64
CA LYS A 7 8.58 21.94 -8.98
C LYS A 7 8.68 23.23 -9.76
N CYS A 8 9.89 23.56 -10.20
CA CYS A 8 10.16 24.56 -11.22
C CYS A 8 10.22 23.89 -12.58
N GLU A 9 9.70 24.56 -13.61
CA GLU A 9 9.75 24.07 -14.99
C GLU A 9 11.19 24.01 -15.54
N ASN A 10 12.03 24.97 -15.17
CA ASN A 10 13.40 25.08 -15.70
C ASN A 10 14.43 24.36 -14.83
N CYS A 11 14.25 24.42 -13.51
CA CYS A 11 15.26 24.02 -12.53
C CYS A 11 14.99 22.64 -11.89
N GLY A 12 13.79 22.07 -12.07
CA GLY A 12 13.40 20.78 -11.49
C GLY A 12 12.76 20.88 -10.10
N ARG A 13 12.87 19.81 -9.31
CA ARG A 13 12.24 19.70 -7.97
C ARG A 13 13.16 20.21 -6.87
N PHE A 14 12.60 20.89 -5.87
CA PHE A 14 13.32 21.34 -4.68
C PHE A 14 12.40 21.41 -3.46
N GLU A 15 12.99 21.37 -2.28
CA GLU A 15 12.28 21.42 -1.00
C GLU A 15 12.44 22.81 -0.37
N LYS A 16 11.38 23.32 0.28
CA LYS A 16 11.42 24.59 1.01
C LYS A 16 10.70 24.47 2.35
N VAL A 17 11.36 24.94 3.39
CA VAL A 17 10.78 25.09 4.73
C VAL A 17 9.87 26.32 4.73
N GLN A 18 8.58 26.15 5.03
CA GLN A 18 7.60 27.24 5.00
C GLN A 18 6.56 27.09 6.10
N ARG A 19 6.03 28.20 6.62
CA ARG A 19 4.87 28.15 7.54
C ARG A 19 3.61 27.81 6.77
N ILE A 20 2.63 27.22 7.47
CA ILE A 20 1.33 26.89 6.86
C ILE A 20 0.49 28.14 6.53
N THR A 21 0.71 29.24 7.27
CA THR A 21 0.01 30.52 7.11
C THR A 21 0.67 31.44 6.08
N GLU A 22 1.83 31.07 5.55
CA GLU A 22 2.55 31.86 4.54
C GLU A 22 2.00 31.56 3.14
N GLU A 23 2.03 32.58 2.28
CA GLU A 23 1.61 32.46 0.88
C GLU A 23 2.55 31.55 0.10
N VAL A 24 2.00 30.74 -0.80
CA VAL A 24 2.79 29.82 -1.63
C VAL A 24 3.79 30.58 -2.51
N LEU A 25 5.01 30.04 -2.59
CA LEU A 25 6.04 30.56 -3.49
C LEU A 25 5.56 30.51 -4.94
N GLN A 26 5.65 31.64 -5.66
CA GLN A 26 5.33 31.73 -7.10
C GLN A 26 6.59 31.67 -7.97
N ASP A 27 7.71 32.19 -7.45
CA ASP A 27 8.97 32.32 -8.20
C ASP A 27 10.06 31.38 -7.67
N CYS A 28 10.82 30.78 -8.58
CA CYS A 28 11.95 29.93 -8.23
C CYS A 28 13.11 30.77 -7.69
N PRO A 29 13.68 30.46 -6.51
CA PRO A 29 14.79 31.23 -5.94
C PRO A 29 16.11 31.07 -6.73
N LYS A 30 16.20 30.10 -7.66
CA LYS A 30 17.39 29.88 -8.49
C LYS A 30 17.32 30.56 -9.85
N CYS A 31 16.14 30.58 -10.46
CA CYS A 31 15.97 30.97 -11.87
C CYS A 31 14.84 31.97 -12.13
N GLY A 32 14.04 32.34 -11.12
CA GLY A 32 12.93 33.29 -11.27
C GLY A 32 11.74 32.80 -12.10
N GLY A 33 11.77 31.55 -12.57
CA GLY A 33 10.65 30.96 -13.31
C GLY A 33 9.48 30.55 -12.39
N GLN A 34 8.31 30.31 -12.98
CA GLN A 34 7.14 29.84 -12.24
C GLN A 34 7.40 28.50 -11.55
N VAL A 35 6.85 28.37 -10.33
CA VAL A 35 6.90 27.14 -9.54
C VAL A 35 5.51 26.70 -9.11
N GLN A 36 5.35 25.39 -8.98
CA GLN A 36 4.13 24.77 -8.45
C GLN A 36 4.47 23.96 -7.22
N ARG A 37 3.65 24.08 -6.18
CA ARG A 37 3.77 23.25 -4.98
C ARG A 37 3.27 21.84 -5.28
N LEU A 38 4.13 20.85 -5.05
CA LEU A 38 3.79 19.44 -5.20
C LEU A 38 3.16 18.93 -3.91
N ILE A 39 2.09 18.15 -4.08
CA ILE A 39 1.54 17.32 -3.01
C ILE A 39 2.30 15.99 -3.07
N SER A 40 3.04 15.66 -2.01
CA SER A 40 3.83 14.42 -1.96
C SER A 40 2.91 13.22 -2.16
N LYS A 41 3.29 12.31 -3.08
CA LYS A 41 2.46 11.15 -3.48
C LYS A 41 2.31 10.08 -2.40
N ASN A 42 3.13 10.12 -1.35
CA ASN A 42 3.15 9.13 -0.26
C ASN A 42 2.20 9.47 0.90
N VAL A 43 1.09 10.17 0.63
CA VAL A 43 0.05 10.35 1.66
C VAL A 43 -0.86 9.13 1.63
N GLY A 44 -0.69 8.24 2.60
CA GLY A 44 -1.62 7.14 2.84
C GLY A 44 -2.95 7.69 3.35
N ILE A 45 -3.92 7.87 2.45
CA ILE A 45 -5.25 8.36 2.81
C ILE A 45 -6.06 7.20 3.40
N VAL A 46 -6.42 7.30 4.67
CA VAL A 46 -7.32 6.34 5.34
C VAL A 46 -8.70 6.95 5.45
N LEU A 47 -9.62 6.47 4.60
CA LEU A 47 -11.00 6.95 4.58
C LEU A 47 -11.80 6.25 5.68
N LYS A 48 -12.32 7.04 6.64
CA LYS A 48 -13.16 6.53 7.72
C LYS A 48 -14.64 6.76 7.41
N GLY A 49 -15.32 5.74 6.89
CA GLY A 49 -16.76 5.79 6.60
C GLY A 49 -17.32 4.40 6.29
N GLY A 50 -18.61 4.20 6.56
CA GLY A 50 -19.32 2.98 6.14
C GLY A 50 -19.24 2.85 4.62
N GLY A 51 -18.61 1.78 4.13
CA GLY A 51 -18.39 1.53 2.70
C GLY A 51 -16.93 1.61 2.22
N PHE A 52 -16.04 2.32 2.93
CA PHE A 52 -14.63 2.48 2.52
C PHE A 52 -13.63 1.57 3.25
N TYR A 53 -14.04 0.93 4.35
CA TYR A 53 -13.16 0.09 5.18
C TYR A 53 -13.08 -1.39 4.79
N SER A 54 -14.02 -1.89 4.00
CA SER A 54 -14.23 -3.34 3.87
C SER A 54 -13.68 -3.95 2.59
N THR A 55 -13.49 -3.18 1.53
CA THR A 55 -13.16 -3.73 0.20
C THR A 55 -11.66 -3.66 -0.11
N ASP A 56 -11.00 -2.52 0.08
CA ASP A 56 -9.62 -2.37 -0.44
C ASP A 56 -8.52 -2.73 0.56
N ASN A 57 -8.71 -2.45 1.86
CA ASN A 57 -7.69 -2.72 2.89
C ASN A 57 -7.67 -4.17 3.39
N LYS A 58 -8.68 -4.97 3.03
CA LYS A 58 -8.85 -6.33 3.60
C LYS A 58 -8.31 -7.45 2.71
N ILE A 59 -7.97 -7.20 1.46
CA ILE A 59 -7.54 -8.26 0.52
C ILE A 59 -6.36 -9.04 1.09
N LEU A 60 -5.32 -8.36 1.59
CA LEU A 60 -4.15 -9.04 2.16
C LEU A 60 -4.49 -9.79 3.46
N LYS A 61 -5.30 -9.18 4.34
CA LYS A 61 -5.70 -9.79 5.61
C LYS A 61 -6.59 -11.02 5.41
N ASP A 62 -7.53 -10.95 4.47
CA ASP A 62 -8.43 -12.05 4.15
C ASP A 62 -7.69 -13.15 3.38
N ARG A 63 -6.73 -12.81 2.51
CA ARG A 63 -5.82 -13.79 1.87
C ARG A 63 -5.02 -14.56 2.93
N VAL A 64 -4.36 -13.86 3.86
CA VAL A 64 -3.60 -14.47 4.96
C VAL A 64 -4.50 -15.33 5.85
N ARG A 65 -5.73 -14.88 6.14
CA ARG A 65 -6.70 -15.65 6.92
C ARG A 65 -7.12 -16.95 6.22
N ASN A 66 -7.36 -16.90 4.91
CA ASN A 66 -7.74 -18.09 4.13
C ASN A 66 -6.59 -19.10 4.05
N LEU A 67 -5.37 -18.64 3.79
CA LEU A 67 -4.17 -19.50 3.80
C LEU A 67 -3.97 -20.19 5.17
N ASN A 68 -4.20 -19.47 6.27
CA ASN A 68 -4.11 -20.08 7.60
C ASN A 68 -5.20 -21.11 7.89
N LYS A 69 -6.39 -20.97 7.29
CA LYS A 69 -7.47 -21.96 7.40
C LYS A 69 -7.15 -23.22 6.60
N ASP A 70 -6.67 -23.08 5.37
CA ASP A 70 -6.28 -24.20 4.51
C ASP A 70 -5.13 -24.99 5.18
N ARG A 71 -4.16 -24.30 5.78
CA ARG A 71 -3.11 -24.96 6.59
C ARG A 71 -3.67 -25.69 7.81
N GLN A 72 -4.71 -25.18 8.47
CA GLN A 72 -5.33 -25.87 9.61
C GLN A 72 -6.03 -27.15 9.18
N THR A 73 -6.72 -27.14 8.03
CA THR A 73 -7.37 -28.34 7.48
C THR A 73 -6.34 -29.39 7.07
N ASP A 74 -5.23 -28.98 6.47
CA ASP A 74 -4.14 -29.87 6.10
C ASP A 74 -3.51 -30.54 7.34
N ASN A 75 -3.27 -29.77 8.41
CA ASN A 75 -2.76 -30.32 9.67
C ASN A 75 -3.77 -31.27 10.35
N GLN A 76 -5.07 -31.01 10.20
CA GLN A 76 -6.10 -31.87 10.75
C GLN A 76 -6.21 -33.20 9.98
N ALA A 77 -6.15 -33.17 8.64
CA ALA A 77 -6.13 -34.38 7.81
C ALA A 77 -4.92 -35.29 8.11
N LEU A 78 -3.75 -34.70 8.43
CA LEU A 78 -2.58 -35.46 8.89
C LEU A 78 -2.81 -36.16 10.23
N LEU A 79 -3.51 -35.51 11.17
CA LEU A 79 -3.82 -36.09 12.48
C LEU A 79 -4.84 -37.24 12.36
N ASP A 80 -5.77 -37.13 11.41
CA ASP A 80 -6.80 -38.14 11.15
C ASP A 80 -6.26 -39.35 10.34
N GLY A 81 -5.00 -39.31 9.89
CA GLY A 81 -4.35 -40.42 9.19
C GLY A 81 -4.73 -40.55 7.70
N ASP A 82 -5.50 -39.61 7.17
CA ASP A 82 -5.94 -39.59 5.77
C ASP A 82 -4.86 -38.95 4.87
N VAL A 83 -3.79 -39.71 4.64
CA VAL A 83 -2.63 -39.26 3.85
C VAL A 83 -3.01 -38.90 2.41
N LYS A 84 -4.02 -39.56 1.84
CA LYS A 84 -4.46 -39.34 0.46
C LYS A 84 -5.10 -37.96 0.25
N SER A 85 -5.97 -37.55 1.18
CA SER A 85 -6.64 -36.23 1.10
C SER A 85 -5.64 -35.10 1.36
N TYR A 86 -4.66 -35.33 2.23
CA TYR A 86 -3.57 -34.37 2.47
C TYR A 86 -2.70 -34.12 1.22
N VAL A 87 -2.29 -35.17 0.51
CA VAL A 87 -1.46 -35.02 -0.70
C VAL A 87 -2.23 -34.23 -1.78
N GLU A 88 -3.48 -34.59 -2.04
CA GLU A 88 -4.35 -33.88 -2.99
C GLU A 88 -4.56 -32.41 -2.60
N GLN A 89 -4.79 -32.11 -1.33
CA GLN A 89 -4.96 -30.72 -0.85
C GLN A 89 -3.64 -29.93 -0.92
N SER A 90 -2.51 -30.54 -0.56
CA SER A 90 -1.20 -29.89 -0.57
C SER A 90 -0.73 -29.46 -1.96
N GLU A 91 -1.04 -30.26 -2.99
CA GLU A 91 -0.74 -29.95 -4.40
C GLU A 91 -1.57 -28.75 -4.89
N THR A 92 -2.84 -28.69 -4.51
CA THR A 92 -3.69 -27.54 -4.90
C THR A 92 -3.29 -26.24 -4.19
N THR A 93 -2.85 -26.33 -2.94
CA THR A 93 -2.38 -25.16 -2.16
C THR A 93 -1.05 -24.64 -2.69
N THR A 94 -0.14 -25.52 -3.11
CA THR A 94 1.12 -25.12 -3.75
C THR A 94 0.91 -24.48 -5.11
N GLN A 95 0.00 -24.98 -5.94
CA GLN A 95 -0.36 -24.35 -7.23
C GLN A 95 -0.89 -22.93 -7.04
N LYS A 96 -1.83 -22.72 -6.11
CA LYS A 96 -2.37 -21.39 -5.80
C LYS A 96 -1.34 -20.40 -5.26
N ALA A 97 -0.27 -20.89 -4.62
CA ALA A 97 0.82 -20.05 -4.13
C ALA A 97 1.80 -19.62 -5.23
N VAL A 98 1.91 -20.39 -6.32
CA VAL A 98 2.78 -20.09 -7.47
C VAL A 98 2.09 -19.15 -8.47
N GLU A 99 0.77 -19.22 -8.59
CA GLU A 99 -0.03 -18.39 -9.51
C GLU A 99 -0.35 -16.97 -8.98
N ALA A 100 -0.01 -16.67 -7.73
CA ALA A 100 -0.35 -15.43 -7.01
C ALA A 100 0.78 -14.38 -7.01
#